data_AF-A0A183SDH1-F1
#
_entry.id   AF-A0A183SDH1-F1
#
_cell.length_a   1.000
_cell.length_b   1.000
_cell.length_c   1.000
_cell.angle_alpha   90.00
_cell.angle_beta   90.00
_cell.angle_gamma   90.00
#
_symmetry.space_group_name_H-M   'P 1'
#
loop_
_entity.id
_entity.type
_entity.pdbx_description
1 polymer ?
#
loop_
_entity_poly.entity_id
_entity_poly.type
_entity_poly.pdbx_seq_one_letter_code
_entity_poly.pdbx_strand_id
1 'polypeptide(L)'
;MREDYPALGYLNGYVFDLEDPSKLLHPDNVDLAALQQLSRDVATFATHGGLSRLDFAVNAYDQPDVAIFDFTSLSAAEYACRIVDRLGRPLFQCLVGDALVEPFWPTGSGCALGFLSALDAAWAASLFAAGHHPLKVVAWRDSVYQRLSQTSPSNMPQNFASHALSPNTRLAAFFVTSYLGTGG
;
A
#
# COMPACT_ATOMS: atom_id res chain seq x y z
N MET A 1 27.37 -27.41 4.13
CA MET A 1 27.29 -27.74 5.57
C MET A 1 26.16 -26.88 6.09
N ARG A 2 25.02 -27.47 6.46
CA ARG A 2 23.87 -26.71 6.99
C ARG A 2 24.26 -26.26 8.38
N GLU A 3 24.26 -24.96 8.64
CA GLU A 3 24.27 -24.45 10.01
C GLU A 3 22.89 -24.79 10.61
N ASP A 4 22.87 -25.89 11.35
CA ASP A 4 21.74 -26.28 12.17
C ASP A 4 21.69 -25.30 13.36
N TYR A 5 20.94 -24.22 13.21
CA TYR A 5 20.59 -23.36 14.35
C TYR A 5 19.71 -24.19 15.30
N PRO A 6 20.09 -24.35 16.58
CA PRO A 6 19.29 -25.10 17.53
C PRO A 6 17.93 -24.43 17.69
N ALA A 7 16.90 -25.26 17.87
CA ALA A 7 15.53 -24.84 18.13
C ALA A 7 15.51 -23.68 19.14
N LEU A 8 14.86 -22.57 18.75
CA LEU A 8 14.74 -21.31 19.48
C LEU A 8 14.09 -21.52 20.85
N GLY A 9 14.91 -21.97 21.81
CA GLY A 9 14.62 -21.95 23.22
C GLY A 9 14.97 -20.57 23.74
N TYR A 10 13.94 -19.83 24.16
CA TYR A 10 13.95 -18.71 25.09
C TYR A 10 15.31 -18.40 25.74
N LEU A 11 16.11 -17.54 25.11
CA LEU A 11 17.28 -16.92 25.72
C LEU A 11 17.07 -15.41 25.75
N ASN A 12 16.62 -14.94 26.91
CA ASN A 12 16.53 -13.51 27.25
C ASN A 12 17.87 -12.81 26.97
N GLY A 13 17.88 -11.85 26.04
CA GLY A 13 18.89 -10.79 25.96
C GLY A 13 19.88 -10.81 24.79
N TYR A 14 19.74 -11.72 23.81
CA TYR A 14 20.60 -11.73 22.62
C TYR A 14 19.80 -11.42 21.36
N VAL A 15 20.30 -10.47 20.56
CA VAL A 15 19.81 -10.16 19.21
C VAL A 15 20.82 -10.73 18.20
N PHE A 16 20.31 -11.33 17.13
CA PHE A 16 21.10 -11.97 16.10
C PHE A 16 20.98 -11.22 14.78
N ASP A 17 22.10 -11.17 14.05
CA ASP A 17 22.13 -10.74 12.66
C ASP A 17 21.68 -11.90 11.77
N LEU A 18 20.52 -11.74 11.12
CA LEU A 18 19.83 -12.77 10.35
C LEU A 18 19.58 -12.27 8.94
N GLU A 19 19.94 -13.06 7.93
CA GLU A 19 19.81 -12.67 6.51
C GLU A 19 18.35 -12.47 6.06
N ASP A 20 17.41 -13.20 6.66
CA ASP A 20 15.98 -13.14 6.33
C ASP A 20 15.31 -11.99 7.11
N PRO A 21 14.83 -10.92 6.44
CA PRO A 21 14.23 -9.77 7.12
C PRO A 21 13.06 -10.12 8.03
N SER A 22 12.28 -11.16 7.67
CA SER A 22 11.15 -11.60 8.47
C SER A 22 11.57 -12.21 9.82
N LYS A 23 12.75 -12.84 9.85
CA LYS A 23 13.35 -13.38 11.08
C LYS A 23 14.12 -12.31 11.82
N LEU A 24 14.83 -11.44 11.10
CA LEU A 24 15.59 -10.33 11.66
C LEU A 24 14.69 -9.41 12.49
N LEU A 25 13.51 -9.08 11.97
CA LEU A 25 12.53 -8.21 12.63
C LEU A 25 11.49 -8.96 13.45
N HIS A 26 11.66 -10.27 13.65
CA HIS A 26 10.75 -11.06 14.48
C HIS A 26 10.76 -10.53 15.93
N PRO A 27 9.61 -10.48 16.65
CA PRO A 27 9.56 -10.00 18.02
C PRO A 27 10.58 -10.65 18.98
N ASP A 28 10.87 -11.94 18.77
CA ASP A 28 11.88 -12.67 19.57
C ASP A 28 13.33 -12.21 19.32
N ASN A 29 13.58 -11.51 18.21
CA ASN A 29 14.89 -10.97 17.83
C ASN A 29 14.97 -9.44 17.99
N VAL A 30 14.00 -8.83 18.67
CA VAL A 30 13.95 -7.36 18.88
C VAL A 30 14.03 -7.05 20.37
N ASP A 31 15.08 -6.34 20.77
CA ASP A 31 15.14 -5.71 22.10
C ASP A 31 14.30 -4.42 22.11
N LEU A 32 13.09 -4.51 22.66
CA LEU A 32 12.14 -3.40 22.73
C LEU A 32 12.65 -2.23 23.58
N ALA A 33 13.46 -2.48 24.61
CA ALA A 33 14.00 -1.42 25.46
C ALA A 33 15.10 -0.64 24.71
N ALA A 34 15.98 -1.35 24.00
CA ALA A 34 16.97 -0.74 23.13
C ALA A 34 16.32 0.03 21.98
N LEU A 35 15.26 -0.51 21.38
CA LEU A 35 14.49 0.17 20.32
C LEU A 35 13.87 1.48 20.83
N GLN A 36 13.24 1.46 22.02
CA GLN A 36 12.71 2.68 22.64
C GLN A 36 13.81 3.73 22.89
N GLN A 37 14.98 3.30 23.38
CA GLN A 37 16.09 4.21 23.64
C GLN A 37 16.61 4.83 22.34
N LEU A 38 16.81 4.01 21.30
CA LEU A 38 17.23 4.48 19.98
C LEU A 38 16.23 5.51 19.42
N SER A 39 14.92 5.25 19.51
CA SER A 39 13.90 6.19 19.06
C SER A 39 13.95 7.52 19.82
N ARG A 40 14.20 7.52 21.13
CA ARG A 40 14.37 8.76 21.91
C ARG A 40 15.62 9.53 21.51
N ASP A 41 16.74 8.83 21.29
CA ASP A 41 18.01 9.44 20.90
C ASP A 41 17.88 10.10 19.52
N VAL A 42 17.26 9.40 18.56
CA VAL A 42 16.97 9.93 17.22
C VAL A 42 16.02 11.14 17.29
N ALA A 43 14.94 11.07 18.08
CA ALA A 43 14.01 12.19 18.22
C ALA A 43 14.67 13.41 18.89
N THR A 44 15.49 13.19 19.92
CA THR A 44 16.25 14.24 20.60
C THR A 44 17.23 14.91 19.64
N PHE A 45 17.95 14.13 18.86
CA PHE A 45 18.88 14.64 17.86
C PHE A 45 18.15 15.45 16.76
N ALA A 46 17.11 14.88 16.17
CA ALA A 46 16.35 15.50 15.07
C ALA A 46 15.65 16.81 15.48
N THR A 47 15.29 16.94 16.76
CA THR A 47 14.62 18.15 17.30
C THR A 47 15.56 19.08 18.05
N HIS A 48 16.87 18.80 18.06
CA HIS A 48 17.88 19.55 18.82
C HIS A 48 17.54 19.71 20.31
N GLY A 49 16.92 18.69 20.91
CA GLY A 49 16.43 18.73 22.30
C GLY A 49 15.27 19.69 22.53
N GLY A 50 14.62 20.18 21.48
CA GLY A 50 13.49 21.11 21.58
C GLY A 50 12.20 20.48 22.15
N LEU A 51 12.10 19.15 22.13
CA LEU A 51 11.01 18.42 22.79
C LEU A 51 11.40 18.12 24.25
N SER A 52 10.69 18.72 25.20
CA SER A 52 10.93 18.56 26.63
C SER A 52 10.43 17.22 27.20
N ARG A 53 9.62 16.48 26.43
CA ARG A 53 8.99 15.24 26.87
C ARG A 53 8.88 14.26 25.70
N LEU A 54 9.45 13.07 25.89
CA LEU A 54 9.52 11.97 24.90
C LEU A 54 8.94 10.67 25.48
N ASP A 55 7.88 10.80 26.28
CA ASP A 55 7.13 9.63 26.72
C ASP A 55 6.41 9.02 25.52
N PHE A 56 6.50 7.70 25.39
CA PHE A 56 5.75 7.00 24.36
C PHE A 56 4.26 7.07 24.65
N ALA A 57 3.47 7.28 23.59
CA ALA A 57 2.04 6.99 23.64
C ALA A 57 1.83 5.48 23.84
N VAL A 58 0.62 5.10 24.25
CA VAL A 58 0.23 3.69 24.35
C VAL A 58 -0.47 3.25 23.07
N ASN A 59 -0.07 2.10 22.54
CA ASN A 59 -0.71 1.48 21.39
C ASN A 59 -1.97 0.70 21.82
N ALA A 60 -2.64 0.04 20.87
CA ALA A 60 -3.87 -0.72 21.12
C ALA A 60 -3.70 -1.94 22.07
N TYR A 61 -2.46 -2.29 22.45
CA TYR A 61 -2.11 -3.37 23.36
C TYR A 61 -1.56 -2.85 24.70
N ASP A 62 -1.77 -1.56 25.00
CA ASP A 62 -1.26 -0.89 26.21
C ASP A 62 0.29 -0.92 26.34
N GLN A 63 1.00 -0.98 25.22
CA GLN A 63 2.47 -0.96 25.16
C GLN A 63 2.98 0.37 24.59
N PRO A 64 4.24 0.76 24.86
CA PRO A 64 4.88 1.90 24.20
C PRO A 64 4.75 1.82 22.68
N ASP A 65 4.25 2.89 22.06
CA ASP A 65 3.99 2.95 20.62
C ASP A 65 5.29 3.15 19.83
N VAL A 66 5.99 2.04 19.60
CA VAL A 66 7.18 1.93 18.77
C VAL A 66 7.19 0.60 18.06
N ALA A 67 7.59 0.59 16.79
CA ALA A 67 7.66 -0.60 15.97
C ALA A 67 8.79 -0.46 14.94
N ILE A 68 9.22 -1.61 14.40
CA ILE A 68 10.18 -1.69 13.30
C ILE A 68 9.51 -2.37 12.10
N PHE A 69 9.82 -1.88 10.90
CA PHE A 69 9.20 -2.35 9.66
C PHE A 69 10.27 -2.57 8.60
N ASP A 70 10.06 -3.57 7.75
CA ASP A 70 10.90 -3.83 6.59
C ASP A 70 10.43 -2.97 5.40
N PHE A 71 11.35 -2.22 4.81
CA PHE A 71 11.11 -1.45 3.58
C PHE A 71 11.98 -1.93 2.40
N THR A 72 12.61 -3.09 2.52
CA THR A 72 13.52 -3.63 1.49
C THR A 72 12.76 -4.01 0.22
N SER A 73 11.56 -4.57 0.35
CA SER A 73 10.70 -4.92 -0.78
C SER A 73 9.31 -4.35 -0.58
N LEU A 74 8.85 -3.58 -1.57
CA LEU A 74 7.47 -3.11 -1.64
C LEU A 74 6.69 -4.00 -2.61
N SER A 75 5.47 -4.34 -2.22
CA SER A 75 4.58 -5.20 -2.98
C SER A 75 3.58 -4.39 -3.81
N ALA A 76 3.27 -4.87 -5.00
CA ALA A 76 2.16 -4.39 -5.80
C ALA A 76 1.48 -5.56 -6.50
N ALA A 77 0.16 -5.54 -6.58
CA ALA A 77 -0.58 -6.58 -7.28
C ALA A 77 -0.35 -6.49 -8.79
N GLU A 78 -0.20 -7.64 -9.46
CA GLU A 78 -0.06 -7.67 -10.93
C GLU A 78 -1.32 -7.11 -11.62
N TYR A 79 -2.51 -7.42 -11.09
CA TYR A 79 -3.79 -6.98 -11.62
C TYR A 79 -4.62 -6.29 -10.56
N ALA A 80 -5.22 -5.14 -10.92
CA ALA A 80 -6.10 -4.43 -10.02
C ALA A 80 -7.49 -5.06 -9.86
N CYS A 81 -7.94 -5.84 -10.84
CA CYS A 81 -9.25 -6.47 -10.80
C CYS A 81 -9.28 -7.78 -11.60
N ARG A 82 -10.31 -8.60 -11.35
CA ARG A 82 -10.66 -9.75 -12.17
C ARG A 82 -12.17 -9.99 -12.14
N ILE A 83 -12.68 -10.69 -13.15
CA ILE A 83 -14.07 -11.15 -13.20
C ILE A 83 -14.07 -12.67 -13.25
N VAL A 84 -14.83 -13.30 -12.35
CA VAL A 84 -14.98 -14.75 -12.28
C VAL A 84 -16.44 -15.09 -12.58
N ASP A 85 -16.69 -15.98 -13.53
CA ASP A 85 -18.04 -16.49 -13.80
C ASP A 85 -18.23 -17.87 -13.19
N ARG A 86 -19.34 -18.06 -12.47
CA ARG A 86 -19.78 -19.37 -12.03
C ARG A 86 -21.26 -19.54 -12.31
N LEU A 87 -21.62 -20.53 -13.14
CA LEU A 87 -23.01 -20.84 -13.51
C LEU A 87 -23.73 -19.64 -14.16
N GLY A 88 -23.03 -18.87 -14.99
CA GLY A 88 -23.58 -17.67 -15.65
C GLY A 88 -23.83 -16.51 -14.68
N ARG A 89 -23.17 -16.53 -13.51
CA ARG A 89 -23.23 -15.46 -12.50
C ARG A 89 -21.85 -14.84 -12.38
N PRO A 90 -21.60 -13.71 -13.06
CA PRO A 90 -20.31 -13.08 -13.03
C PRO A 90 -20.12 -12.29 -11.73
N LEU A 91 -18.93 -12.42 -11.13
CA LEU A 91 -18.49 -11.71 -9.93
C LEU A 91 -17.30 -10.83 -10.28
N PHE A 92 -17.43 -9.52 -10.08
CA PHE A 92 -16.34 -8.56 -10.19
C PHE A 92 -15.59 -8.44 -8.87
N GLN A 93 -14.26 -8.59 -8.92
CA GLN A 93 -13.36 -8.48 -7.76
C GLN A 93 -12.31 -7.41 -8.07
N CYS A 94 -12.06 -6.50 -7.13
CA CYS A 94 -11.10 -5.41 -7.29
C CYS A 94 -10.31 -5.20 -5.99
N LEU A 95 -9.02 -4.90 -6.12
CA LEU A 95 -8.14 -4.50 -5.02
C LEU A 95 -8.10 -2.97 -4.92
N VAL A 96 -7.90 -2.48 -3.69
CA VAL A 96 -7.81 -1.06 -3.33
C VAL A 96 -6.81 -0.88 -2.18
N GLY A 97 -6.21 0.31 -2.06
CA GLY A 97 -5.26 0.63 -0.97
C GLY A 97 -3.99 -0.21 -1.00
N ASP A 98 -3.44 -0.49 0.16
CA ASP A 98 -2.17 -1.21 0.35
C ASP A 98 -2.21 -2.64 -0.24
N ALA A 99 -3.41 -3.26 -0.29
CA ALA A 99 -3.59 -4.56 -0.95
C ALA A 99 -3.39 -4.49 -2.48
N LEU A 100 -3.48 -3.29 -3.08
CA LEU A 100 -3.19 -3.06 -4.48
C LEU A 100 -1.75 -2.58 -4.69
N VAL A 101 -1.31 -1.54 -3.96
CA VAL A 101 0.06 -1.01 -4.00
C VAL A 101 0.49 -0.65 -2.59
N GLU A 102 1.52 -1.33 -2.10
CA GLU A 102 2.14 -1.03 -0.81
C GLU A 102 2.87 0.31 -0.88
N PRO A 103 2.54 1.29 -0.02
CA PRO A 103 3.16 2.59 -0.07
C PRO A 103 4.48 2.63 0.71
N PHE A 104 5.47 3.32 0.17
CA PHE A 104 6.63 3.73 0.96
C PHE A 104 6.25 4.93 1.83
N TRP A 105 6.02 4.71 3.13
CA TRP A 105 5.48 5.73 4.05
C TRP A 105 6.21 7.08 4.03
N PRO A 106 7.56 7.13 3.92
CA PRO A 106 8.28 8.40 3.85
C PRO A 106 7.88 9.31 2.67
N THR A 107 7.28 8.77 1.61
CA THR A 107 6.80 9.58 0.47
C THR A 107 5.43 10.22 0.71
N GLY A 108 4.69 9.81 1.75
CA GLY A 108 3.36 10.33 2.05
C GLY A 108 2.28 10.00 1.01
N SER A 109 2.50 9.00 0.15
CA SER A 109 1.61 8.68 -0.98
C SER A 109 0.44 7.76 -0.65
N GLY A 110 0.49 7.01 0.47
CA GLY A 110 -0.45 5.94 0.81
C GLY A 110 -1.93 6.35 0.77
N CYS A 111 -2.32 7.39 1.52
CA CYS A 111 -3.70 7.87 1.51
C CYS A 111 -4.18 8.31 0.12
N ALA A 112 -3.33 9.03 -0.63
CA ALA A 112 -3.70 9.53 -1.95
C ALA A 112 -3.94 8.38 -2.94
N LEU A 113 -2.99 7.44 -3.04
CA LEU A 113 -3.11 6.28 -3.92
C LEU A 113 -4.25 5.35 -3.49
N GLY A 114 -4.48 5.21 -2.18
CA GLY A 114 -5.61 4.46 -1.64
C GLY A 114 -6.95 5.04 -2.10
N PHE A 115 -7.16 6.34 -1.95
CA PHE A 115 -8.39 7.00 -2.40
C PHE A 115 -8.58 6.94 -3.92
N LEU A 116 -7.51 7.16 -4.69
CA LEU A 116 -7.55 7.06 -6.15
C LEU A 116 -7.95 5.64 -6.58
N SER A 117 -7.32 4.62 -6.01
CA SER A 117 -7.64 3.23 -6.31
C SER A 117 -9.08 2.85 -5.96
N ALA A 118 -9.64 3.41 -4.88
CA ALA A 118 -11.03 3.21 -4.49
C ALA A 118 -12.02 3.85 -5.47
N LEU A 119 -11.72 5.08 -5.93
CA LEU A 119 -12.51 5.74 -6.97
C LEU A 119 -12.45 4.97 -8.30
N ASP A 120 -11.27 4.45 -8.66
CA ASP A 120 -11.09 3.66 -9.88
C ASP A 120 -11.83 2.32 -9.82
N ALA A 121 -11.86 1.68 -8.64
CA ALA A 121 -12.62 0.47 -8.39
C ALA A 121 -14.13 0.73 -8.49
N ALA A 122 -14.63 1.80 -7.87
CA ALA A 122 -16.04 2.18 -7.93
C ALA A 122 -16.46 2.58 -9.36
N TRP A 123 -15.58 3.25 -10.12
CA TRP A 123 -15.79 3.54 -11.53
C TRP A 123 -15.93 2.25 -12.36
N ALA A 124 -14.98 1.32 -12.23
CA ALA A 124 -15.04 0.04 -12.94
C ALA A 124 -16.26 -0.80 -12.54
N ALA A 125 -16.61 -0.83 -11.26
CA ALA A 125 -17.82 -1.51 -10.77
C ALA A 125 -19.09 -0.91 -11.38
N SER A 126 -19.16 0.42 -11.53
CA SER A 126 -20.30 1.09 -12.18
C SER A 126 -20.45 0.69 -13.65
N LEU A 127 -19.34 0.54 -14.38
CA LEU A 127 -19.36 0.09 -15.78
C LEU A 127 -19.78 -1.37 -15.89
N PHE A 128 -19.32 -2.23 -14.99
CA PHE A 128 -19.75 -3.62 -14.93
C PHE A 128 -21.26 -3.72 -14.64
N ALA A 129 -21.75 -2.96 -13.66
CA ALA A 129 -23.18 -2.91 -13.32
C ALA A 129 -24.05 -2.35 -14.45
N ALA A 130 -23.52 -1.43 -15.27
CA ALA A 130 -24.18 -0.90 -16.46
C ALA A 130 -24.22 -1.89 -17.65
N GLY A 131 -23.69 -3.12 -17.49
CA GLY A 131 -23.75 -4.17 -18.50
C GLY A 131 -22.65 -4.08 -19.56
N HIS A 132 -21.58 -3.31 -19.33
CA HIS A 132 -20.43 -3.33 -20.23
C HIS A 132 -19.75 -4.71 -20.25
N HIS A 133 -19.21 -5.08 -21.41
CA HIS A 133 -18.56 -6.38 -21.59
C HIS A 133 -17.43 -6.59 -20.55
N PRO A 134 -17.38 -7.73 -19.83
CA PRO A 134 -16.41 -7.99 -18.76
C PRO A 134 -14.95 -7.67 -19.11
N LEU A 135 -14.48 -8.15 -20.27
CA LEU A 135 -13.11 -7.89 -20.71
C LEU A 135 -12.81 -6.41 -20.97
N LYS A 136 -13.82 -5.61 -21.37
CA LYS A 136 -13.65 -4.16 -21.53
C LYS A 136 -13.48 -3.49 -20.17
N VAL A 137 -14.28 -3.88 -19.18
CA VAL A 137 -14.17 -3.34 -17.81
C VAL A 137 -12.79 -3.64 -17.22
N VAL A 138 -12.30 -4.87 -17.38
CA VAL A 138 -10.96 -5.25 -16.91
C VAL A 138 -9.88 -4.42 -17.62
N ALA A 139 -9.91 -4.34 -18.95
CA ALA A 139 -8.94 -3.56 -19.71
C ALA A 139 -8.95 -2.07 -19.35
N TRP A 140 -10.13 -1.49 -19.14
CA TRP A 140 -10.27 -0.11 -18.70
C TRP A 140 -9.71 0.10 -17.30
N ARG A 141 -10.05 -0.76 -16.34
CA ARG A 141 -9.52 -0.68 -14.97
C ARG A 141 -8.00 -0.84 -14.93
N ASP A 142 -7.44 -1.70 -15.76
CA ASP A 142 -6.00 -1.90 -15.87
C ASP A 142 -5.29 -0.69 -16.48
N SER A 143 -5.85 -0.08 -17.53
CA SER A 143 -5.26 1.14 -18.12
C SER A 143 -5.22 2.35 -17.17
N VAL A 144 -6.13 2.39 -16.18
CA VAL A 144 -6.11 3.34 -15.07
C VAL A 144 -5.05 2.93 -14.04
N TYR A 145 -4.99 1.64 -13.69
CA TYR A 145 -4.03 1.11 -12.72
C TYR A 145 -2.57 1.41 -13.08
N GLN A 146 -2.20 1.24 -14.35
CA GLN A 146 -0.83 1.48 -14.84
C GLN A 146 -0.32 2.91 -14.60
N ARG A 147 -1.20 3.86 -14.29
CA ARG A 147 -0.86 5.27 -14.02
C ARG A 147 -0.86 5.61 -12.53
N LEU A 148 -1.41 4.73 -11.69
CA LEU A 148 -1.60 4.99 -10.27
C LEU A 148 -0.27 5.29 -9.57
N SER A 149 0.75 4.45 -9.78
CA SER A 149 2.07 4.61 -9.16
C SER A 149 2.84 5.86 -9.61
N GLN A 150 2.48 6.42 -10.76
CA GLN A 150 3.11 7.63 -11.29
C GLN A 150 2.38 8.90 -10.82
N THR A 151 1.25 8.79 -10.13
CA THR A 151 0.42 9.93 -9.79
C THR A 151 1.06 10.80 -8.71
N SER A 152 1.07 12.11 -8.92
CA SER A 152 1.59 13.10 -7.98
C SER A 152 0.74 14.38 -8.03
N PRO A 153 0.79 15.24 -7.00
CA PRO A 153 0.10 16.52 -7.04
C PRO A 153 0.45 17.39 -8.26
N SER A 154 1.65 17.25 -8.83
CA SER A 154 2.10 18.06 -9.96
C SER A 154 1.65 17.54 -11.34
N ASN A 155 1.26 16.26 -11.46
CA ASN A 155 0.82 15.68 -12.74
C ASN A 155 -0.68 15.35 -12.81
N MET A 156 -1.41 15.64 -11.74
CA MET A 156 -2.87 15.56 -11.70
C MET A 156 -3.53 16.87 -12.17
N PRO A 157 -4.79 16.82 -12.65
CA PRO A 157 -5.61 17.99 -12.85
C PRO A 157 -5.76 18.79 -11.55
N GLN A 158 -5.36 20.07 -11.58
CA GLN A 158 -5.26 20.95 -10.40
C GLN A 158 -6.62 21.39 -9.86
N ASN A 159 -7.70 21.26 -10.63
CA ASN A 159 -9.05 21.57 -10.17
C ASN A 159 -9.61 20.43 -9.33
N PHE A 160 -9.12 20.27 -8.09
CA PHE A 160 -9.53 19.21 -7.17
C PHE A 160 -11.04 19.21 -6.90
N ALA A 161 -11.70 20.37 -6.93
CA ALA A 161 -13.16 20.47 -6.75
C ALA A 161 -13.96 19.81 -7.89
N SER A 162 -13.33 19.57 -9.04
CA SER A 162 -13.94 18.88 -10.18
C SER A 162 -13.63 17.38 -10.24
N HIS A 163 -12.83 16.86 -9.30
CA HIS A 163 -12.51 15.43 -9.25
C HIS A 163 -13.79 14.65 -8.97
N ALA A 164 -14.01 13.63 -9.79
CA ALA A 164 -15.18 12.78 -9.73
C ALA A 164 -14.79 11.31 -9.90
N LEU A 165 -15.80 10.44 -9.94
CA LEU A 165 -15.62 9.00 -10.13
C LEU A 165 -14.85 8.69 -11.43
N SER A 166 -15.17 9.40 -12.52
CA SER A 166 -14.52 9.26 -13.82
C SER A 166 -13.01 9.58 -13.74
N PRO A 167 -12.12 8.63 -14.12
CA PRO A 167 -10.68 8.84 -14.13
C PRO A 167 -10.23 10.07 -14.95
N ASN A 168 -10.98 10.45 -15.99
CA ASN A 168 -10.66 11.62 -16.84
C ASN A 168 -10.60 12.93 -16.07
N THR A 169 -11.30 13.00 -14.92
CA THR A 169 -11.29 14.19 -14.06
C THR A 169 -10.09 14.24 -13.12
N ARG A 170 -9.35 13.13 -12.99
CA ARG A 170 -8.26 12.92 -12.01
C ARG A 170 -6.92 12.56 -12.64
N LEU A 171 -6.91 12.03 -13.86
CA LEU A 171 -5.71 11.59 -14.58
C LEU A 171 -5.52 12.43 -15.85
N ALA A 172 -4.35 13.06 -15.98
CA ALA A 172 -3.98 13.75 -17.21
C ALA A 172 -3.88 12.75 -18.37
N ALA A 173 -4.35 13.17 -19.56
CA ALA A 173 -4.28 12.38 -20.80
C ALA A 173 -4.88 10.96 -20.71
N PHE A 174 -5.95 10.77 -19.94
CA PHE A 174 -6.76 9.55 -20.01
C PHE A 174 -7.75 9.64 -21.17
N PHE A 175 -7.40 9.01 -22.28
CA PHE A 175 -8.34 8.67 -23.35
C PHE A 175 -8.70 7.20 -23.21
N VAL A 176 -10.00 6.87 -23.18
CA VAL A 176 -10.50 5.50 -23.40
C VAL A 176 -10.30 5.18 -24.88
N THR A 177 -9.05 5.05 -25.33
CA THR A 177 -8.72 4.76 -26.73
C THR A 177 -7.72 3.63 -26.80
N SER A 178 -8.25 2.41 -26.78
CA SER A 178 -7.58 1.23 -27.35
C SER A 178 -8.51 0.02 -27.59
N TYR A 179 -9.80 0.06 -27.22
CA TYR A 179 -10.75 -1.04 -27.52
C TYR A 179 -12.12 -0.61 -28.08
N LEU A 180 -12.26 0.65 -28.50
CA LEU A 180 -13.42 1.08 -29.27
C LEU A 180 -13.13 0.89 -30.77
N GLY A 181 -13.07 -0.37 -31.20
CA GLY A 181 -13.38 -0.68 -32.59
C GLY A 181 -14.83 -0.30 -32.84
N THR A 182 -15.05 0.71 -33.68
CA THR A 182 -16.35 1.04 -34.25
C THR A 182 -16.75 -0.12 -35.16
N GLY A 183 -17.45 -1.10 -34.61
CA GLY A 183 -18.20 -2.07 -35.41
C GLY A 183 -19.50 -1.43 -35.85
N GLY A 184 -19.45 -0.78 -37.02
CA GLY A 184 -20.61 -0.56 -37.88
C GLY A 184 -20.67 -1.64 -38.94
#